data_AF-A0A1F4CLE7-F1
#
_entry.id   AF-A0A1F4CLE7-F1
#
_cell.length_a   1.000
_cell.length_b   1.000
_cell.length_c   1.000
_cell.angle_alpha   90.00
_cell.angle_beta   90.00
_cell.angle_gamma   90.00
#
_symmetry.space_group_name_H-M   'P 1'
#
loop_
_entity.id
_entity.type
_entity.pdbx_description
1 polymer ?
#
loop_
_entity_poly.entity_id
_entity_poly.type
_entity_poly.pdbx_seq_one_letter_code
_entity_poly.pdbx_strand_id
1 'polypeptide(L)'
;MIDLSAFYSGRDEAYREELTDEIRRNAEDTVAKANALLRRAGFECVCSVNSGWRPKRVNAATEGASATSHHVTGRAVDLPDPDRTFAAWCVENLEVLAEIGLWMEDPRWTYDENGEHWVHVQTVPPRSGRRIFIPSTAPARDPGFPVTWA
;
A
#
# COMPACT_ATOMS: atom_id res chain seq x y z
N MET A 1 1.99 3.84 15.21
CA MET A 1 1.20 2.75 14.56
C MET A 1 -0.09 3.31 13.98
N ILE A 2 -0.52 2.78 12.86
CA ILE A 2 -1.73 3.17 12.12
C ILE A 2 -2.97 2.58 12.79
N ASP A 3 -4.06 3.34 12.87
CA ASP A 3 -5.38 2.84 13.26
C ASP A 3 -6.38 2.89 12.09
N LEU A 4 -7.60 2.40 12.31
CA LEU A 4 -8.64 2.43 11.29
C LEU A 4 -9.05 3.85 10.89
N SER A 5 -8.98 4.82 11.82
CA SER A 5 -9.29 6.22 11.52
C SER A 5 -8.30 6.79 10.50
N ALA A 6 -7.00 6.55 10.71
CA ALA A 6 -5.95 6.92 9.77
C ALA A 6 -6.13 6.20 8.42
N PHE A 7 -6.43 4.89 8.44
CA PHE A 7 -6.66 4.10 7.23
C PHE A 7 -7.85 4.61 6.39
N TYR A 8 -8.96 5.00 7.02
CA TYR A 8 -10.13 5.51 6.32
C TYR A 8 -10.02 6.98 5.95
N SER A 9 -9.30 7.78 6.74
CA SER A 9 -9.13 9.22 6.51
C SER A 9 -10.47 9.95 6.32
N GLY A 10 -11.45 9.65 7.19
CA GLY A 10 -12.81 10.20 7.18
C GLY A 10 -13.74 9.70 6.06
N ARG A 11 -13.24 8.83 5.16
CA ARG A 11 -14.04 8.29 4.04
C ARG A 11 -15.12 7.33 4.53
N ASP A 12 -14.89 6.65 5.65
CA ASP A 12 -15.84 5.76 6.31
C ASP A 12 -17.12 6.46 6.76
N GLU A 13 -17.04 7.75 7.07
CA GLU A 13 -18.21 8.59 7.34
C GLU A 13 -18.79 9.17 6.04
N ALA A 14 -17.95 9.79 5.21
CA ALA A 14 -18.40 10.49 4.00
C ALA A 14 -19.00 9.56 2.92
N TYR A 15 -18.59 8.28 2.91
CA TYR A 15 -19.01 7.26 1.95
C TYR A 15 -19.51 5.99 2.66
N ARG A 16 -20.16 6.15 3.81
CA ARG A 16 -20.61 5.05 4.67
C ARG A 16 -21.39 3.96 3.92
N GLU A 17 -22.17 4.33 2.92
CA GLU A 17 -22.99 3.40 2.11
C GLU A 17 -22.13 2.44 1.26
N GLU A 18 -20.92 2.85 0.88
CA GLU A 18 -19.96 1.99 0.15
C GLU A 18 -19.13 1.12 1.11
N LEU A 19 -19.08 1.45 2.40
CA LEU A 19 -18.31 0.72 3.41
C LEU A 19 -19.07 -0.51 3.89
N THR A 20 -18.87 -1.62 3.20
CA THR A 20 -19.45 -2.93 3.56
C THR A 20 -18.71 -3.58 4.72
N ASP A 21 -19.34 -4.55 5.38
CA ASP A 21 -18.69 -5.32 6.45
C ASP A 21 -17.50 -6.13 5.96
N GLU A 22 -17.48 -6.52 4.68
CA GLU A 22 -16.30 -7.14 4.08
C GLU A 22 -15.12 -6.17 4.01
N ILE A 23 -15.36 -4.93 3.59
CA ILE A 23 -14.33 -3.89 3.54
C ILE A 23 -13.83 -3.57 4.96
N ARG A 24 -14.70 -3.57 5.98
CA ARG A 24 -14.30 -3.41 7.38
C ARG A 24 -13.32 -4.51 7.83
N ARG A 25 -13.67 -5.78 7.59
CA ARG A 25 -12.78 -6.91 7.91
C ARG A 25 -11.46 -6.86 7.15
N ASN A 26 -11.50 -6.50 5.87
CA ASN A 26 -10.29 -6.34 5.05
C ASN A 26 -9.41 -5.20 5.58
N ALA A 27 -10.00 -4.09 6.02
CA ALA A 27 -9.28 -2.95 6.59
C ALA A 27 -8.58 -3.34 7.91
N GLU A 28 -9.26 -4.08 8.79
CA GLU A 28 -8.67 -4.61 10.03
C GLU A 28 -7.46 -5.50 9.75
N ASP A 29 -7.58 -6.45 8.82
CA ASP A 29 -6.46 -7.32 8.40
C ASP A 29 -5.31 -6.50 7.78
N THR A 30 -5.63 -5.55 6.92
CA THR A 30 -4.64 -4.69 6.25
C THR A 30 -3.89 -3.82 7.26
N VAL A 31 -4.60 -3.16 8.17
CA VAL A 31 -3.99 -2.34 9.23
C VAL A 31 -3.13 -3.20 10.15
N ALA A 32 -3.60 -4.39 10.55
CA ALA A 32 -2.83 -5.30 11.39
C ALA A 32 -1.51 -5.73 10.71
N LYS A 33 -1.56 -6.13 9.43
CA LYS A 33 -0.37 -6.55 8.67
C LYS A 33 0.58 -5.40 8.37
N ALA A 34 0.07 -4.22 7.99
CA ALA A 34 0.90 -3.04 7.78
C ALA A 34 1.62 -2.63 9.07
N ASN A 35 0.93 -2.65 10.20
CA ASN A 35 1.53 -2.40 11.51
C ASN A 35 2.58 -3.46 11.90
N ALA A 36 2.36 -4.73 11.56
CA ALA A 36 3.37 -5.77 11.77
C ALA A 36 4.63 -5.50 10.93
N LEU A 37 4.47 -5.09 9.67
CA LEU A 37 5.59 -4.73 8.79
C LEU A 37 6.36 -3.52 9.33
N LEU A 38 5.66 -2.45 9.69
CA LEU A 38 6.28 -1.24 10.27
C LEU A 38 7.09 -1.56 11.53
N ARG A 39 6.58 -2.42 12.42
CA ARG A 39 7.33 -2.87 13.62
C ARG A 39 8.58 -3.66 13.26
N ARG A 40 8.46 -4.60 12.32
CA ARG A 40 9.62 -5.40 11.86
C ARG A 40 10.72 -4.52 11.26
N ALA A 41 10.32 -3.43 10.61
CA ALA A 41 11.22 -2.47 9.99
C ALA A 41 11.73 -1.35 10.93
N GLY A 42 11.21 -1.25 12.16
CA GLY A 42 11.58 -0.18 13.10
C GLY A 42 10.90 1.18 12.85
N PHE A 43 9.79 1.21 12.11
CA PHE A 43 9.01 2.41 11.76
C PHE A 43 7.75 2.59 12.63
N GLU A 44 7.84 2.28 13.94
CA GLU A 44 6.66 2.31 14.84
C GLU A 44 6.04 3.70 15.03
N CYS A 45 6.82 4.75 14.75
CA CYS A 45 6.37 6.14 14.81
C CYS A 45 5.34 6.48 13.72
N VAL A 46 5.26 5.72 12.63
CA VAL A 46 4.28 5.92 11.56
C VAL A 46 2.87 5.70 12.11
N CYS A 47 2.04 6.73 12.02
CA CYS A 47 0.65 6.73 12.51
C CYS A 47 -0.36 7.23 11.46
N SER A 48 0.09 7.50 10.24
CA SER A 48 -0.73 7.92 9.11
C SER A 48 -0.45 7.05 7.88
N VAL A 49 -1.29 7.22 6.85
CA VAL A 49 -1.14 6.59 5.54
C VAL A 49 -1.33 7.65 4.46
N ASN A 50 -0.68 7.49 3.31
CA ASN A 50 -0.98 8.32 2.12
C ASN A 50 -2.35 7.93 1.56
N SER A 51 -2.69 6.64 1.60
CA SER A 51 -4.00 6.14 1.20
C SER A 51 -4.31 4.78 1.79
N GLY A 52 -5.44 4.63 2.48
CA GLY A 52 -6.03 3.33 2.81
C GLY A 52 -7.23 3.02 1.90
N TRP A 53 -8.40 2.76 2.46
CA TRP A 53 -9.59 2.46 1.65
C TRP A 53 -10.01 3.63 0.75
N ARG A 54 -10.38 3.32 -0.50
CA ARG A 54 -10.88 4.29 -1.48
C ARG A 54 -12.30 3.90 -1.93
N PRO A 55 -13.34 4.69 -1.61
CA PRO A 55 -14.65 4.57 -2.26
C PRO A 55 -14.50 4.63 -3.79
N LYS A 56 -15.43 4.02 -4.53
CA LYS A 56 -15.33 3.90 -6.00
C LYS A 56 -15.12 5.26 -6.68
N ARG A 57 -15.85 6.28 -6.23
CA ARG A 57 -15.71 7.65 -6.76
C ARG A 57 -14.33 8.24 -6.49
N VAL A 58 -13.78 8.04 -5.30
CA VAL A 58 -12.44 8.51 -4.94
C VAL A 58 -11.38 7.78 -5.76
N ASN A 59 -11.50 6.46 -5.90
CA ASN A 59 -10.58 5.67 -6.71
C ASN A 59 -10.60 6.10 -8.18
N ALA A 60 -11.79 6.33 -8.76
CA ALA A 60 -11.92 6.79 -10.14
C ALA A 60 -11.32 8.19 -10.39
N ALA A 61 -11.26 9.03 -9.35
CA ALA A 61 -10.63 10.34 -9.41
C ALA A 61 -9.12 10.31 -9.09
N THR A 62 -8.59 9.16 -8.64
CA THR A 62 -7.17 9.01 -8.33
C THR A 62 -6.41 8.68 -9.60
N GLU A 63 -5.44 9.51 -9.96
CA GLU A 63 -4.64 9.31 -11.17
C GLU A 63 -3.94 7.94 -11.17
N GLY A 64 -3.97 7.26 -12.33
CA GLY A 64 -3.34 5.95 -12.50
C GLY A 64 -4.00 4.80 -11.75
N ALA A 65 -5.01 5.05 -10.92
CA ALA A 65 -5.66 3.99 -10.15
C ALA A 65 -6.52 3.08 -11.04
N SER A 66 -6.28 1.77 -10.94
CA SER A 66 -7.13 0.77 -11.59
C SER A 66 -8.53 0.75 -10.97
N ALA A 67 -9.56 0.55 -11.80
CA ALA A 67 -10.93 0.30 -11.34
C ALA A 67 -11.05 -0.97 -10.47
N THR A 68 -10.09 -1.90 -10.59
CA THR A 68 -10.00 -3.13 -9.79
C THR A 68 -8.97 -3.02 -8.66
N SER A 69 -8.58 -1.80 -8.27
CA SER A 69 -7.60 -1.56 -7.20
C SER A 69 -8.03 -2.18 -5.87
N HIS A 70 -7.08 -2.76 -5.15
CA HIS A 70 -7.32 -3.35 -3.84
C HIS A 70 -7.60 -2.31 -2.74
N HIS A 71 -7.31 -1.03 -2.98
CA HIS A 71 -7.77 0.06 -2.12
C HIS A 71 -9.31 0.12 -2.07
N VAL A 72 -10.01 -0.22 -3.16
CA VAL A 72 -11.49 -0.22 -3.21
C VAL A 72 -12.07 -1.28 -2.29
N THR A 73 -11.36 -2.40 -2.15
CA THR A 73 -11.77 -3.51 -1.28
C THR A 73 -11.21 -3.43 0.14
N GLY A 74 -10.44 -2.39 0.48
CA GLY A 74 -9.78 -2.26 1.77
C GLY A 74 -8.66 -3.27 2.00
N ARG A 75 -8.06 -3.79 0.93
CA ARG A 75 -6.99 -4.82 0.94
C ARG A 75 -5.62 -4.27 0.56
N ALA A 76 -5.48 -2.96 0.47
CA ALA A 76 -4.22 -2.28 0.16
C ALA A 76 -4.07 -1.00 0.96
N VAL A 77 -2.82 -0.59 1.15
CA VAL A 77 -2.44 0.65 1.84
C VAL A 77 -1.15 1.21 1.23
N ASP A 78 -1.12 2.53 1.10
CA ASP A 78 0.08 3.31 0.74
C ASP A 78 0.65 3.92 2.04
N LEU A 79 1.84 3.47 2.44
CA LEU A 79 2.53 3.88 3.65
C LEU A 79 3.54 5.00 3.35
N PRO A 80 3.65 6.03 4.20
CA PRO A 80 4.57 7.14 3.94
C PRO A 80 6.02 6.67 3.98
N ASP A 81 6.80 7.08 2.98
CA ASP A 81 8.21 6.71 2.86
C ASP A 81 9.03 7.84 2.20
N PRO A 82 9.05 9.06 2.80
CA PRO A 82 9.57 10.26 2.15
C PRO A 82 11.06 10.19 1.79
N ASP A 83 11.86 9.40 2.51
CA ASP A 83 13.29 9.22 2.27
C ASP A 83 13.65 7.87 1.65
N ARG A 84 12.64 7.03 1.37
CA ARG A 84 12.75 5.72 0.75
C ARG A 84 13.53 4.67 1.53
N THR A 85 13.81 4.95 2.79
CA THR A 85 14.50 4.01 3.67
C THR A 85 13.61 2.81 3.99
N PHE A 86 12.29 3.00 4.06
CA PHE A 86 11.37 1.90 4.32
C PHE A 86 11.21 0.98 3.10
N ALA A 87 11.13 1.54 1.89
CA ALA A 87 11.15 0.76 0.66
C ALA A 87 12.47 -0.04 0.54
N ALA A 88 13.62 0.60 0.80
CA ALA A 88 14.92 -0.06 0.72
C ALA A 88 15.00 -1.25 1.70
N TRP A 89 14.52 -1.05 2.94
CA TRP A 89 14.43 -2.13 3.91
C TRP A 89 13.51 -3.25 3.42
N CYS A 90 12.34 -2.94 2.86
CA CYS A 90 11.42 -3.97 2.34
C CYS A 90 12.03 -4.79 1.20
N VAL A 91 12.82 -4.16 0.33
CA VAL A 91 13.54 -4.82 -0.78
C VAL A 91 14.60 -5.80 -0.28
N GLU A 92 15.23 -5.50 0.84
CA GLU A 92 16.23 -6.36 1.48
C GLU A 92 15.61 -7.47 2.35
N ASN A 93 14.34 -7.35 2.72
CA ASN A 93 13.65 -8.21 3.69
C ASN A 93 12.34 -8.81 3.13
N LEU A 94 12.36 -9.28 1.87
CA LEU A 94 11.18 -9.82 1.18
C LEU A 94 10.55 -11.04 1.88
N GLU A 95 11.35 -11.81 2.61
CA GLU A 95 10.90 -12.91 3.45
C GLU A 95 9.97 -12.42 4.57
N VAL A 96 10.19 -11.24 5.13
CA VAL A 96 9.31 -10.67 6.15
C VAL A 96 7.94 -10.33 5.56
N LEU A 97 7.92 -9.77 4.34
CA LEU A 97 6.66 -9.55 3.62
C LEU A 97 5.94 -10.87 3.37
N ALA A 98 6.67 -11.93 3.03
CA ALA A 98 6.10 -13.25 2.81
C ALA A 98 5.51 -13.88 4.09
N GLU A 99 6.23 -13.79 5.21
CA GLU A 99 5.79 -14.26 6.53
C GLU A 99 4.51 -13.57 7.00
N ILE A 100 4.41 -12.25 6.78
CA ILE A 100 3.22 -11.46 7.15
C ILE A 100 2.06 -11.71 6.17
N GLY A 101 2.37 -12.15 4.94
CA GLY A 101 1.38 -12.33 3.87
C GLY A 101 1.03 -11.02 3.16
N LEU A 102 2.04 -10.21 2.85
CA LEU A 102 1.93 -8.94 2.11
C LEU A 102 2.62 -9.00 0.77
N TRP A 103 2.00 -8.46 -0.27
CA TRP A 103 2.61 -8.22 -1.58
C TRP A 103 2.85 -6.73 -1.74
N MET A 104 3.91 -6.35 -2.43
CA MET A 104 4.34 -4.96 -2.52
C MET A 104 4.45 -4.53 -3.99
N GLU A 105 4.06 -3.29 -4.28
CA GLU A 105 4.34 -2.69 -5.58
C GLU A 105 5.85 -2.40 -5.69
N ASP A 106 6.41 -2.53 -6.89
CA ASP A 106 7.81 -2.20 -7.14
C ASP A 106 8.09 -0.71 -6.80
N PRO A 107 9.01 -0.40 -5.86
CA PRO A 107 9.24 0.98 -5.40
C PRO A 107 9.70 1.97 -6.49
N ARG A 108 10.05 1.47 -7.67
CA ARG A 108 10.38 2.29 -8.86
C ARG A 108 9.14 2.95 -9.50
N TRP A 109 7.93 2.59 -9.06
CA TRP A 109 6.66 3.17 -9.51
C TRP A 109 5.90 3.96 -8.43
N THR A 110 6.28 3.85 -7.15
CA THR A 110 5.54 4.43 -6.03
C THR A 110 6.05 5.83 -5.66
N TYR A 111 5.73 6.80 -6.51
CA TYR A 111 5.97 8.22 -6.23
C TYR A 111 5.04 9.12 -7.06
N ASP A 112 4.83 10.36 -6.63
CA ASP A 112 4.02 11.35 -7.33
C ASP A 112 4.87 12.37 -8.12
N GLU A 113 4.22 13.24 -8.87
CA GLU A 113 4.91 14.29 -9.64
C GLU A 113 5.67 15.32 -8.78
N ASN A 114 5.37 15.39 -7.49
CA ASN A 114 6.00 16.29 -6.53
C ASN A 114 7.20 15.65 -5.82
N GLY A 115 7.50 14.38 -6.11
CA GLY A 115 8.56 13.62 -5.47
C GLY A 115 8.19 13.04 -4.11
N GLU A 116 6.89 12.96 -3.77
CA GLU A 116 6.45 12.20 -2.62
C GLU A 116 6.53 10.70 -2.92
N HIS A 117 7.02 9.93 -1.96
CA HIS A 117 7.23 8.49 -2.07
C HIS A 117 6.37 7.73 -1.06
N TRP A 118 5.94 6.53 -1.43
CA TRP A 118 5.23 5.62 -0.53
C TRP A 118 5.63 4.16 -0.78
N VAL A 119 5.32 3.32 0.20
CA VAL A 119 5.35 1.86 0.07
C VAL A 119 3.91 1.36 -0.08
N HIS A 120 3.56 0.86 -1.26
CA HIS A 120 2.26 0.24 -1.50
C HIS A 120 2.32 -1.24 -1.14
N VAL A 121 1.49 -1.69 -0.21
CA VAL A 121 1.31 -3.11 0.11
C VAL A 121 -0.14 -3.55 0.06
N GLN A 122 -0.35 -4.81 -0.29
CA GLN A 122 -1.67 -5.45 -0.36
C GLN A 122 -1.68 -6.84 0.28
N THR A 123 -2.84 -7.24 0.81
CA THR A 123 -3.02 -8.51 1.57
C THR A 123 -3.37 -9.71 0.69
N VAL A 124 -3.40 -9.52 -0.63
CA VAL A 124 -3.71 -10.54 -1.63
C VAL A 124 -2.65 -10.58 -2.71
N PRO A 125 -2.36 -11.75 -3.32
CA PRO A 125 -1.36 -11.84 -4.38
C PRO A 125 -1.79 -11.10 -5.65
N PRO A 126 -0.85 -10.51 -6.41
CA PRO A 126 -1.10 -10.13 -7.79
C PRO A 126 -1.34 -11.39 -8.63
N ARG A 127 -1.92 -11.23 -9.83
CA ARG A 127 -2.19 -12.37 -10.75
C ARG A 127 -0.93 -13.20 -11.05
N SER A 128 0.24 -12.57 -11.08
CA SER A 128 1.52 -13.25 -11.33
C SER A 128 2.00 -14.10 -10.15
N GLY A 129 1.43 -13.92 -8.95
CA GLY A 129 1.87 -14.53 -7.70
C GLY A 129 3.20 -13.97 -7.16
N ARG A 130 3.89 -13.09 -7.91
CA ARG A 130 5.18 -12.51 -7.51
C ARG A 130 4.99 -11.61 -6.29
N ARG A 131 5.92 -11.69 -5.33
CA ARG A 131 5.90 -10.87 -4.11
C ARG A 131 5.95 -9.38 -4.42
N ILE A 132 6.77 -9.02 -5.40
CA ILE A 132 6.83 -7.68 -5.97
C ILE A 132 6.14 -7.66 -7.33
N PHE A 133 5.29 -6.66 -7.56
CA PHE A 133 4.58 -6.49 -8.82
C PHE A 133 4.81 -5.12 -9.45
N ILE A 134 4.81 -5.11 -10.78
CA ILE A 134 4.85 -3.89 -11.58
C ILE A 134 3.40 -3.47 -11.84
N PRO A 135 2.99 -2.23 -11.49
CA PRO A 135 1.59 -1.79 -11.54
C PRO A 135 1.13 -1.42 -12.95
N SER A 136 2.07 -1.09 -13.85
CA SER A 136 1.79 -0.54 -15.17
C SER A 136 2.87 -0.95 -16.18
N THR A 137 2.50 -0.99 -17.47
CA THR A 137 3.46 -1.18 -18.57
C THR A 137 4.26 0.09 -18.88
N ALA A 138 3.91 1.23 -18.29
CA ALA A 138 4.71 2.44 -18.40
C ALA A 138 6.10 2.23 -17.78
N PRO A 139 7.16 2.86 -18.32
CA PRO A 139 8.51 2.73 -17.77
C PRO A 139 8.57 3.03 -16.27
N ALA A 140 9.50 2.34 -15.60
CA ALA A 140 9.92 2.71 -14.26
C ALA A 140 10.25 4.19 -14.26
N ARG A 141 9.65 4.89 -13.32
CA ARG A 141 9.74 6.33 -13.27
C ARG A 141 10.94 6.77 -12.43
N ASP A 142 11.34 5.96 -11.45
CA ASP A 142 12.71 5.96 -10.93
C ASP A 142 13.41 4.63 -11.24
N PRO A 143 14.06 4.49 -12.40
CA PRO A 143 14.77 3.27 -12.76
C PRO A 143 16.05 3.04 -11.95
N GLY A 144 16.53 4.04 -11.20
CA GLY A 144 17.78 3.97 -10.43
C GLY A 144 17.64 3.37 -9.03
N PHE A 145 16.42 3.20 -8.53
CA PHE A 145 16.21 2.60 -7.21
C PHE A 145 16.75 1.17 -7.16
N PRO A 146 17.54 0.81 -6.12
CA PRO A 146 18.10 -0.53 -6.00
C PRO A 146 16.99 -1.57 -5.78
N VAL A 147 17.03 -2.64 -6.56
CA VAL A 147 16.12 -3.79 -6.42
C VAL A 147 16.92 -5.08 -6.38
N THR A 148 16.42 -6.08 -5.66
CA THR A 148 17.07 -7.39 -5.45
C THR A 148 16.46 -8.49 -6.32
N TRP A 149 15.38 -8.20 -7.06
CA TRP A 149 14.70 -9.13 -7.96
C TRP A 149 14.94 -8.78 -9.43
N ALA A 150 14.90 -9.80 -10.29
CA ALA A 150 15.01 -9.71 -11.75
C ALA A 150 13.65 -9.95 -12.43
#